data_AF-A0A7G8WKQ5-F1
#
_entry.id   AF-A0A7G8WKQ5-F1
#
_cell.length_a   1.000
_cell.length_b   1.000
_cell.length_c   1.000
_cell.angle_alpha   90.00
_cell.angle_beta   90.00
_cell.angle_gamma   90.00
#
_symmetry.space_group_name_H-M   'P 1'
#
loop_
_entity.id
_entity.type
_entity.pdbx_description
1 polymer ?
#
loop_
_entity_poly.entity_id
_entity_poly.type
_entity_poly.pdbx_seq_one_letter_code
_entity_poly.pdbx_strand_id
1 'polypeptide(L)'
;MHTNEQPTAELRTEKRARIRARLRRNRAVAGSISVLLAIGAVVMTFGSASALPSAGDWQKLRNCESSGNYATNTGNGYYGAYQFDLGTWQSVGGSGLPSDASPATQDALAYRLWQQRGWSPWTCAAIVGLPAGGSGGPAPVPVRAALARAVPKPVAIDQVGGVDRPYYDARSGRLVVSGWAADQNSSGHQSRVAISINGRTTNVTTGVVRPEVNRIRKLTGRHGFSFASPAQAGSYRVCVSVLPLGGTRTVALGCSRVQAPAVVFGDDLVYQSFGRVVVAAWAFDNAMPNHSVNVVTTINGVRHDATADRASGTVNRMLGISGRHGLREVYGLRTGRNTVCVQAQGVSGNRVKSLGCKVFNVALPVGGVSPVTVSGRTAKLSGFGYDPNASSVTTSMRLVLNRSVHVVPASLPGHEFTAAMILKKGANQLCVYAMGTVGVASRLLTCRTVTS
;
A
#
# COMPACT_ATOMS: atom_id res chain seq x y z
N MET A 1 -51.40 21.25 -55.40
CA MET A 1 -52.49 20.94 -54.45
C MET A 1 -51.89 20.24 -53.25
N HIS A 2 -51.80 20.89 -52.09
CA HIS A 2 -51.88 20.24 -50.79
C HIS A 2 -52.15 21.31 -49.73
N THR A 3 -53.05 20.95 -48.82
CA THR A 3 -53.93 21.80 -48.04
C THR A 3 -53.35 22.18 -46.69
N ASN A 4 -53.79 23.35 -46.23
CA ASN A 4 -53.51 23.99 -44.96
C ASN A 4 -54.62 23.58 -43.97
N GLU A 5 -54.30 23.01 -42.80
CA GLU A 5 -55.28 22.76 -41.74
C GLU A 5 -54.80 23.31 -40.38
N GLN A 6 -55.61 24.23 -39.86
CA GLN A 6 -55.51 24.78 -38.51
C GLN A 6 -56.12 23.80 -37.48
N PRO A 7 -55.67 23.80 -36.21
CA PRO A 7 -56.28 23.00 -35.15
C PRO A 7 -57.62 23.58 -34.68
N THR A 8 -58.60 22.69 -34.54
CA THR A 8 -60.01 22.94 -34.19
C THR A 8 -60.23 23.33 -32.71
N ALA A 9 -61.38 23.97 -32.47
CA ALA A 9 -61.80 24.62 -31.22
C ALA A 9 -62.02 23.71 -29.99
N GLU A 10 -61.72 22.41 -30.07
CA GLU A 10 -61.98 21.44 -28.98
C GLU A 10 -60.94 21.48 -27.85
N LEU A 11 -59.71 21.91 -28.11
CA LEU A 11 -58.61 21.92 -27.12
C LEU A 11 -58.66 23.09 -26.10
N ARG A 12 -59.59 24.06 -26.27
CA ARG A 12 -59.75 25.19 -25.33
C ARG A 12 -60.71 24.90 -24.17
N THR A 13 -61.52 23.85 -24.25
CA THR A 13 -62.63 23.62 -23.31
C THR A 13 -62.22 22.74 -22.12
N GLU A 14 -61.33 21.75 -22.30
CA GLU A 14 -60.84 20.90 -21.21
C GLU A 14 -59.94 21.64 -20.20
N LYS A 15 -59.18 22.64 -20.66
CA LYS A 15 -58.22 23.37 -19.81
C LYS A 15 -58.93 24.30 -18.82
N ARG A 16 -60.16 24.74 -19.13
CA ARG A 16 -60.98 25.61 -18.27
C ARG A 16 -61.74 24.85 -17.17
N ALA A 17 -61.97 23.54 -17.33
CA ALA A 17 -62.66 22.70 -16.35
C ALA A 17 -61.76 22.29 -15.16
N ARG A 18 -60.47 22.03 -15.40
CA ARG A 18 -59.54 21.56 -14.35
C ARG A 18 -59.13 22.64 -13.33
N ILE A 19 -59.29 23.92 -13.67
CA ILE A 19 -58.93 25.04 -12.78
C ILE A 19 -60.04 25.33 -11.74
N ARG A 20 -61.32 25.08 -12.06
CA ARG A 20 -62.45 25.34 -11.13
C ARG A 20 -62.62 24.28 -10.03
N ALA A 21 -62.01 23.10 -10.19
CA ALA A 21 -62.08 22.01 -9.19
C ALA A 21 -61.13 22.19 -7.99
N ARG A 22 -60.17 23.12 -8.05
CA ARG A 22 -59.13 23.29 -7.01
C ARG A 22 -59.44 24.37 -5.98
N LEU A 23 -60.56 25.10 -6.11
CA LEU A 23 -60.94 26.21 -5.21
C LEU A 23 -62.18 25.94 -4.32
N ARG A 24 -62.72 24.72 -4.30
CA ARG A 24 -63.88 24.33 -3.46
C ARG A 24 -63.53 23.45 -2.25
N ARG A 25 -62.26 23.33 -1.88
CA ARG A 25 -61.80 22.43 -0.81
C ARG A 25 -61.26 23.16 0.43
N ASN A 26 -61.83 24.33 0.74
CA ASN A 26 -61.60 25.06 1.99
C ASN A 26 -62.90 25.77 2.39
N ARG A 27 -63.74 25.12 3.21
CA ARG A 27 -64.60 25.74 4.24
C ARG A 27 -65.40 24.69 5.01
N ALA A 28 -65.49 24.93 6.32
CA ALA A 28 -66.38 24.36 7.34
C ALA A 28 -66.05 22.97 7.89
N VAL A 29 -65.45 22.94 9.10
CA VAL A 29 -66.12 22.41 10.31
C VAL A 29 -65.61 23.22 11.52
N ALA A 30 -66.51 23.99 12.13
CA ALA A 30 -66.40 24.49 13.49
C ALA A 30 -67.56 23.88 14.28
N GLY A 31 -67.28 23.27 15.43
CA GLY A 31 -68.26 22.66 16.32
C GLY A 31 -67.59 21.85 17.43
N SER A 32 -67.59 22.43 18.63
CA SER A 32 -66.94 21.99 19.87
C SER A 32 -67.60 20.79 20.55
N ILE A 33 -66.88 20.04 21.41
CA ILE A 33 -67.29 19.56 22.76
C ILE A 33 -66.05 19.03 23.51
N SER A 34 -65.90 19.49 24.75
CA SER A 34 -64.80 19.23 25.70
C SER A 34 -65.00 17.95 26.52
N VAL A 35 -63.92 17.23 26.89
CA VAL A 35 -63.82 16.44 28.14
C VAL A 35 -62.35 16.40 28.62
N LEU A 36 -62.11 16.77 29.88
CA LEU A 36 -60.85 16.71 30.64
C LEU A 36 -60.54 15.28 31.13
N LEU A 37 -59.26 14.89 31.28
CA LEU A 37 -58.78 14.08 32.42
C LEU A 37 -57.24 14.15 32.58
N ALA A 38 -56.78 14.26 33.83
CA ALA A 38 -55.43 14.56 34.31
C ALA A 38 -54.48 13.35 34.39
N ILE A 39 -53.15 13.55 34.28
CA ILE A 39 -52.12 12.61 34.79
C ILE A 39 -50.92 13.39 35.36
N GLY A 40 -50.54 13.05 36.59
CA GLY A 40 -49.55 13.73 37.43
C GLY A 40 -48.08 13.42 37.17
N ALA A 41 -47.24 14.15 37.91
CA ALA A 41 -45.79 14.07 37.89
C ALA A 41 -45.27 12.81 38.62
N VAL A 42 -44.37 12.05 37.98
CA VAL A 42 -43.56 11.02 38.62
C VAL A 42 -42.10 11.47 38.56
N VAL A 43 -41.52 11.74 39.73
CA VAL A 43 -40.06 11.85 39.92
C VAL A 43 -39.53 10.44 40.09
N MET A 44 -38.68 9.96 39.17
CA MET A 44 -37.96 8.70 39.32
C MET A 44 -36.50 8.96 39.73
N THR A 45 -36.11 8.39 40.87
CA THR A 45 -34.73 8.19 41.27
C THR A 45 -34.15 7.01 40.47
N PHE A 46 -33.00 7.21 39.81
CA PHE A 46 -32.29 6.13 39.11
C PHE A 46 -31.33 5.40 40.04
N GLY A 47 -31.42 4.07 40.10
CA GLY A 47 -30.41 3.21 40.72
C GLY A 47 -29.11 3.18 39.90
N SER A 48 -27.97 3.11 40.58
CA SER A 48 -26.63 3.15 40.01
C SER A 48 -26.31 1.92 39.15
N ALA A 49 -25.95 2.13 37.89
CA ALA A 49 -25.38 1.10 37.01
C ALA A 49 -23.92 0.79 37.43
N SER A 50 -23.58 -0.48 37.59
CA SER A 50 -22.20 -0.92 37.85
C SER A 50 -21.32 -0.68 36.61
N ALA A 51 -20.26 0.09 36.80
CA ALA A 51 -19.33 0.47 35.74
C ALA A 51 -18.43 -0.70 35.30
N LEU A 52 -18.08 -0.75 34.02
CA LEU A 52 -17.05 -1.66 33.51
C LEU A 52 -15.70 -1.37 34.21
N PRO A 53 -14.91 -2.40 34.55
CA PRO A 53 -13.57 -2.29 35.08
C PRO A 53 -12.69 -1.37 34.25
N SER A 54 -12.07 -0.39 34.91
CA SER A 54 -11.09 0.47 34.27
C SER A 54 -9.77 -0.28 34.06
N ALA A 55 -8.91 0.22 33.18
CA ALA A 55 -7.54 -0.28 33.05
C ALA A 55 -6.75 -0.17 34.37
N GLY A 56 -7.09 0.81 35.21
CA GLY A 56 -6.55 0.95 36.56
C GLY A 56 -6.99 -0.17 37.50
N ASP A 57 -8.20 -0.68 37.37
CA ASP A 57 -8.71 -1.81 38.18
C ASP A 57 -8.03 -3.12 37.79
N TRP A 58 -7.84 -3.33 36.49
CA TRP A 58 -7.04 -4.45 35.98
C TRP A 58 -5.56 -4.37 36.40
N GLN A 59 -4.98 -3.17 36.41
CA GLN A 59 -3.61 -2.98 36.90
C GLN A 59 -3.51 -3.21 38.41
N LYS A 60 -4.47 -2.72 39.20
CA LYS A 60 -4.54 -3.01 40.65
C LYS A 60 -4.63 -4.50 40.91
N LEU A 61 -5.48 -5.21 40.15
CA LEU A 61 -5.62 -6.66 40.27
C LEU A 61 -4.29 -7.37 39.95
N ARG A 62 -3.68 -7.13 38.79
CA ARG A 62 -2.40 -7.77 38.42
C ARG A 62 -1.27 -7.45 39.40
N ASN A 63 -1.23 -6.21 39.91
CA ASN A 63 -0.24 -5.81 40.89
C ASN A 63 -0.44 -6.53 42.23
N CYS A 64 -1.69 -6.78 42.63
CA CYS A 64 -1.99 -7.58 43.81
C CYS A 64 -1.66 -9.07 43.60
N GLU A 65 -2.02 -9.62 42.44
CA GLU A 65 -1.88 -11.06 42.13
C GLU A 65 -0.43 -11.49 41.91
N SER A 66 0.37 -10.69 41.19
CA SER A 66 1.73 -11.09 40.82
C SER A 66 2.73 -9.94 40.77
N SER A 67 2.41 -8.79 41.37
CA SER A 67 3.16 -7.54 41.18
C SER A 67 3.25 -7.10 39.71
N GLY A 68 2.28 -7.52 38.88
CA GLY A 68 2.21 -7.18 37.46
C GLY A 68 3.10 -8.03 36.55
N ASN A 69 3.69 -9.12 37.06
CA ASN A 69 4.56 -9.99 36.27
C ASN A 69 3.74 -11.03 35.50
N TYR A 70 3.78 -10.95 34.17
CA TYR A 70 3.08 -11.84 33.23
C TYR A 70 3.76 -13.20 33.03
N ALA A 71 5.03 -13.33 33.37
CA ALA A 71 5.79 -14.57 33.21
C ALA A 71 5.85 -15.41 34.52
N THR A 72 5.12 -15.01 35.56
CA THR A 72 5.19 -15.65 36.88
C THR A 72 4.76 -17.11 36.82
N ASN A 73 5.65 -18.00 37.26
CA ASN A 73 5.40 -19.43 37.48
C ASN A 73 6.30 -19.91 38.63
N THR A 74 5.77 -19.90 39.85
CA THR A 74 6.53 -20.20 41.08
C THR A 74 6.38 -21.65 41.55
N GLY A 75 5.62 -22.47 40.81
CA GLY A 75 5.30 -23.85 41.18
C GLY A 75 4.15 -24.00 42.18
N ASN A 76 3.41 -22.93 42.50
CA ASN A 76 2.27 -22.96 43.42
C ASN A 76 0.93 -23.36 42.78
N GLY A 77 0.95 -23.79 41.51
CA GLY A 77 -0.25 -24.20 40.76
C GLY A 77 -0.99 -23.07 40.04
N TYR A 78 -0.53 -21.82 40.14
CA TYR A 78 -1.11 -20.65 39.49
C TYR A 78 -0.07 -19.91 38.64
N TYR A 79 -0.51 -19.32 37.53
CA TYR A 79 0.40 -18.84 36.48
C TYR A 79 0.01 -17.45 35.96
N GLY A 80 1.02 -16.66 35.58
CA GLY A 80 0.87 -15.40 34.88
C GLY A 80 0.36 -14.22 35.71
N ALA A 81 0.07 -13.09 35.06
CA ALA A 81 -0.19 -11.82 35.76
C ALA A 81 -1.48 -11.78 36.60
N TYR A 82 -2.36 -12.75 36.38
CA TYR A 82 -3.65 -12.87 37.06
C TYR A 82 -3.76 -14.12 37.92
N GLN A 83 -2.64 -14.85 38.09
CA GLN A 83 -2.59 -16.09 38.87
C GLN A 83 -3.71 -17.07 38.47
N PHE A 84 -3.81 -17.40 37.18
CA PHE A 84 -4.77 -18.39 36.70
C PHE A 84 -4.34 -19.81 37.10
N ASP A 85 -5.29 -20.65 37.53
CA ASP A 85 -5.09 -22.10 37.46
C ASP A 85 -5.32 -22.59 36.01
N LEU A 86 -4.74 -23.75 35.67
CA LEU A 86 -4.77 -24.27 34.30
C LEU A 86 -6.18 -24.65 33.82
N GLY A 87 -7.04 -25.16 34.70
CA GLY A 87 -8.40 -25.56 34.35
C GLY A 87 -9.27 -24.36 34.01
N THR A 88 -9.19 -23.30 34.81
CA THR A 88 -9.91 -22.05 34.54
C THR A 88 -9.40 -21.37 33.27
N TRP A 89 -8.08 -21.32 33.06
CA TRP A 89 -7.47 -20.79 31.83
C TRP A 89 -8.01 -21.47 30.56
N GLN A 90 -8.07 -22.80 30.58
CA GLN A 90 -8.61 -23.58 29.47
C GLN A 90 -10.11 -23.36 29.29
N SER A 91 -10.87 -23.22 30.39
CA SER A 91 -12.33 -23.00 30.33
C SER A 91 -12.74 -21.71 29.61
N VAL A 92 -11.87 -20.69 29.59
CA VAL A 92 -12.10 -19.44 28.86
C VAL A 92 -11.42 -19.41 27.49
N GLY A 93 -10.83 -20.52 27.05
CA GLY A 93 -10.25 -20.72 25.72
C GLY A 93 -8.74 -20.54 25.63
N GLY A 94 -8.03 -20.61 26.76
CA GLY A 94 -6.56 -20.62 26.79
C GLY A 94 -5.98 -22.00 26.45
N SER A 95 -4.82 -22.01 25.81
CA SER A 95 -4.02 -23.21 25.52
C SER A 95 -2.62 -23.07 26.09
N GLY A 96 -1.98 -24.18 26.49
CA GLY A 96 -0.68 -24.14 27.17
C GLY A 96 -0.76 -23.50 28.57
N LEU A 97 0.39 -23.18 29.16
CA LEU A 97 0.45 -22.51 30.46
C LEU A 97 0.18 -21.00 30.33
N PRO A 98 -0.59 -20.37 31.25
CA PRO A 98 -0.85 -18.93 31.20
C PRO A 98 0.41 -18.08 31.19
N SER A 99 1.46 -18.47 31.94
CA SER A 99 2.73 -17.74 32.02
C SER A 99 3.50 -17.67 30.70
N ASP A 100 3.25 -18.62 29.79
CA ASP A 100 3.90 -18.68 28.47
C ASP A 100 3.10 -17.89 27.42
N ALA A 101 1.86 -17.50 27.75
CA ALA A 101 1.00 -16.73 26.87
C ALA A 101 1.38 -15.24 26.89
N SER A 102 1.24 -14.58 25.74
CA SER A 102 1.53 -13.14 25.64
C SER A 102 0.70 -12.33 26.65
N PRO A 103 1.21 -11.19 27.16
CA PRO A 103 0.47 -10.35 28.09
C PRO A 103 -0.93 -9.96 27.61
N ALA A 104 -1.05 -9.68 26.31
CA ALA A 104 -2.34 -9.37 25.69
C ALA A 104 -3.32 -10.55 25.71
N THR A 105 -2.82 -11.80 25.56
CA THR A 105 -3.64 -13.00 25.67
C THR A 105 -4.14 -13.21 27.10
N GLN A 106 -3.26 -13.03 28.09
CA GLN A 106 -3.63 -13.15 29.51
C GLN A 106 -4.68 -12.10 29.91
N ASP A 107 -4.51 -10.84 29.48
CA ASP A 107 -5.47 -9.76 29.72
C ASP A 107 -6.83 -10.03 29.06
N ALA A 108 -6.82 -10.53 27.82
CA ALA A 108 -8.05 -10.82 27.08
C ALA A 108 -8.86 -11.96 27.74
N LEU A 109 -8.18 -12.99 28.25
CA LEU A 109 -8.81 -14.12 28.89
C LEU A 109 -9.22 -13.83 30.34
N ALA A 110 -8.46 -13.01 31.08
CA ALA A 110 -8.89 -12.44 32.37
C ALA A 110 -10.16 -11.60 32.22
N TYR A 111 -10.19 -10.73 31.22
CA TYR A 111 -11.39 -9.95 30.90
C TYR A 111 -12.58 -10.84 30.54
N ARG A 112 -12.36 -11.90 29.75
CA ARG A 112 -13.41 -12.88 29.42
C ARG A 112 -13.93 -13.62 30.66
N LEU A 113 -13.05 -14.06 31.56
CA LEU A 113 -13.44 -14.70 32.80
C LEU A 113 -14.26 -13.75 33.69
N TRP A 114 -13.83 -12.48 33.78
CA TRP A 114 -14.55 -11.45 34.52
C TRP A 114 -15.91 -11.14 33.91
N GLN A 115 -16.06 -11.16 32.59
CA GLN A 115 -17.38 -11.01 31.96
C GLN A 115 -18.34 -12.15 32.33
N GLN A 116 -17.81 -13.34 32.61
CA GLN A 116 -18.63 -14.51 32.98
C GLN A 116 -18.96 -14.52 34.47
N ARG A 117 -17.98 -14.21 35.33
CA ARG A 117 -18.05 -14.47 36.78
C ARG A 117 -17.83 -13.22 37.64
N GLY A 118 -17.66 -12.06 37.01
CA GLY A 118 -17.27 -10.83 37.70
C GLY A 118 -15.92 -10.96 38.35
N TRP A 119 -15.70 -10.21 39.42
CA TRP A 119 -14.46 -10.23 40.17
C TRP A 119 -14.31 -11.44 41.12
N SER A 120 -15.36 -12.26 41.25
CA SER A 120 -15.40 -13.38 42.20
C SER A 120 -14.28 -14.42 42.09
N PRO A 121 -13.66 -14.68 40.91
CA PRO A 121 -12.55 -15.64 40.83
C PRO A 121 -11.24 -15.17 41.46
N TRP A 122 -11.10 -13.88 41.80
CA TRP A 122 -9.86 -13.30 42.31
C TRP A 122 -10.02 -12.72 43.71
N THR A 123 -9.43 -13.37 44.70
CA THR A 123 -9.43 -12.87 46.09
C THR A 123 -8.80 -11.48 46.20
N CYS A 124 -7.75 -11.22 45.41
CA CYS A 124 -7.07 -9.93 45.36
C CYS A 124 -7.94 -8.80 44.81
N ALA A 125 -8.99 -9.10 44.03
CA ALA A 125 -9.94 -8.09 43.57
C ALA A 125 -10.70 -7.45 44.76
N ALA A 126 -11.07 -8.23 45.76
CA ALA A 126 -11.68 -7.70 46.99
C ALA A 126 -10.68 -6.85 47.81
N ILE A 127 -9.42 -7.31 47.90
CA ILE A 127 -8.35 -6.60 48.64
C ILE A 127 -8.08 -5.21 48.06
N VAL A 128 -8.11 -5.07 46.73
CA VAL A 128 -7.89 -3.78 46.05
C VAL A 128 -9.17 -2.97 45.81
N GLY A 129 -10.27 -3.37 46.46
CA GLY A 129 -11.52 -2.61 46.50
C GLY A 129 -12.37 -2.70 45.24
N LEU A 130 -12.31 -3.81 44.50
CA LEU A 130 -13.14 -4.05 43.32
C LEU A 130 -14.50 -4.67 43.72
N PRO A 131 -15.63 -4.19 43.18
CA PRO A 131 -16.96 -4.52 43.68
C PRO A 131 -17.34 -5.99 43.43
N ALA A 132 -17.86 -6.68 44.46
CA ALA A 132 -18.06 -8.14 44.44
C ALA A 132 -19.14 -8.69 43.47
N GLY A 133 -19.94 -7.84 42.83
CA GLY A 133 -21.11 -8.26 42.05
C GLY A 133 -20.99 -7.98 40.55
N GLY A 134 -20.77 -9.02 39.75
CA GLY A 134 -20.77 -8.92 38.29
C GLY A 134 -20.86 -10.26 37.56
N SER A 135 -21.77 -11.15 37.93
CA SER A 135 -22.02 -12.40 37.18
C SER A 135 -23.15 -12.24 36.16
N GLY A 136 -22.93 -12.74 34.95
CA GLY A 136 -23.93 -12.81 33.89
C GLY A 136 -24.80 -14.07 33.97
N GLY A 137 -26.09 -13.90 33.61
CA GLY A 137 -26.98 -14.93 33.04
C GLY A 137 -27.57 -16.01 33.98
N PRO A 138 -28.90 -16.25 33.96
CA PRO A 138 -29.54 -17.31 34.75
C PRO A 138 -29.37 -18.71 34.09
N ALA A 139 -29.37 -19.75 34.93
CA ALA A 139 -29.43 -21.18 34.56
C ALA A 139 -30.79 -21.55 33.89
N PRO A 140 -30.94 -22.76 33.29
CA PRO A 140 -31.89 -23.02 32.20
C PRO A 140 -33.35 -23.02 32.68
N VAL A 141 -34.23 -22.39 31.90
CA VAL A 141 -35.68 -22.40 32.16
C VAL A 141 -36.33 -23.59 31.45
N PRO A 142 -37.22 -24.38 32.10
CA PRO A 142 -37.98 -25.38 31.40
C PRO A 142 -39.00 -24.71 30.46
N VAL A 143 -39.19 -25.36 29.32
CA VAL A 143 -40.04 -24.94 28.22
C VAL A 143 -41.47 -24.74 28.69
N ARG A 144 -41.99 -23.50 28.63
CA ARG A 144 -43.26 -23.19 27.95
C ARG A 144 -43.63 -21.72 28.04
N ALA A 145 -44.26 -21.28 26.94
CA ALA A 145 -45.07 -20.08 26.78
C ALA A 145 -44.33 -18.74 26.67
N ALA A 146 -44.13 -18.32 25.43
CA ALA A 146 -44.97 -17.30 24.80
C ALA A 146 -44.12 -16.38 23.90
N LEU A 147 -44.03 -16.77 22.64
CA LEU A 147 -43.74 -15.88 21.53
C LEU A 147 -44.85 -14.82 21.42
N ALA A 148 -44.59 -13.58 21.86
CA ALA A 148 -45.06 -12.37 21.18
C ALA A 148 -44.63 -11.11 21.95
N ARG A 149 -44.04 -10.16 21.20
CA ARG A 149 -43.81 -8.72 21.53
C ARG A 149 -42.55 -8.37 22.32
N ALA A 150 -41.47 -8.14 21.56
CA ALA A 150 -40.55 -7.04 21.83
C ALA A 150 -39.93 -6.57 20.50
N VAL A 151 -40.50 -5.53 19.90
CA VAL A 151 -39.76 -4.71 18.91
C VAL A 151 -38.99 -3.68 19.75
N PRO A 152 -37.64 -3.71 19.82
CA PRO A 152 -36.90 -2.73 20.59
C PRO A 152 -37.01 -1.33 19.96
N LYS A 153 -37.18 -0.33 20.82
CA LYS A 153 -37.17 1.11 20.50
C LYS A 153 -35.84 1.47 19.80
N PRO A 154 -35.82 2.34 18.75
CA PRO A 154 -34.59 2.69 18.06
C PRO A 154 -33.57 3.34 19.02
N VAL A 155 -32.38 2.75 19.12
CA VAL A 155 -31.22 3.37 19.78
C VAL A 155 -30.86 4.63 19.01
N ALA A 156 -30.80 5.78 19.69
CA ALA A 156 -30.33 7.03 19.10
C ALA A 156 -28.84 6.89 18.74
N ILE A 157 -28.48 7.15 17.49
CA ILE A 157 -27.13 6.97 16.94
C ILE A 157 -26.38 8.30 17.06
N ASP A 158 -25.41 8.41 17.98
CA ASP A 158 -24.56 9.60 18.16
C ASP A 158 -23.26 9.45 17.35
N GLN A 159 -23.44 9.30 16.03
CA GLN A 159 -22.33 9.24 15.08
C GLN A 159 -21.75 10.63 14.84
N VAL A 160 -20.45 10.76 15.06
CA VAL A 160 -19.69 12.00 14.86
C VAL A 160 -18.44 11.72 14.04
N GLY A 161 -17.91 12.75 13.40
CA GLY A 161 -16.66 12.62 12.67
C GLY A 161 -16.13 13.95 12.17
N GLY A 162 -14.94 13.90 11.61
CA GLY A 162 -14.28 15.03 10.98
C GLY A 162 -13.43 14.55 9.81
N VAL A 163 -13.31 15.40 8.80
CA VAL A 163 -12.55 15.13 7.57
C VAL A 163 -11.35 16.06 7.59
N ASP A 164 -10.15 15.50 7.53
CA ASP A 164 -8.96 16.29 7.26
C ASP A 164 -9.05 16.82 5.82
N ARG A 165 -8.45 17.97 5.52
CA ARG A 165 -8.52 18.57 4.19
C ARG A 165 -8.02 17.56 3.13
N PRO A 166 -8.88 17.07 2.22
CA PRO A 166 -8.45 16.16 1.18
C PRO A 166 -7.45 16.86 0.25
N TYR A 167 -6.44 16.12 -0.22
CA TYR A 167 -5.41 16.68 -1.08
C TYR A 167 -4.95 15.68 -2.14
N TYR A 168 -4.24 16.19 -3.15
CA TYR A 168 -3.59 15.38 -4.16
C TYR A 168 -2.10 15.22 -3.82
N ASP A 169 -1.65 13.98 -3.65
CA ASP A 169 -0.24 13.65 -3.49
C ASP A 169 0.41 13.51 -4.87
N ALA A 170 1.15 14.54 -5.27
CA ALA A 170 1.88 14.57 -6.54
C ALA A 170 3.08 13.61 -6.61
N ARG A 171 3.44 12.92 -5.53
CA ARG A 171 4.49 11.88 -5.55
C ARG A 171 3.91 10.52 -5.93
N SER A 172 2.75 10.18 -5.39
CA SER A 172 2.08 8.90 -5.63
C SER A 172 1.00 8.94 -6.71
N GLY A 173 0.56 10.15 -7.13
CA GLY A 173 -0.52 10.32 -8.10
C GLY A 173 -1.90 10.00 -7.54
N ARG A 174 -2.07 10.13 -6.22
CA ARG A 174 -3.28 9.72 -5.50
C ARG A 174 -3.96 10.91 -4.83
N LEU A 175 -5.28 10.90 -4.85
CA LEU A 175 -6.09 11.67 -3.92
C LEU A 175 -6.07 10.98 -2.56
N VAL A 176 -5.67 11.72 -1.54
CA VAL A 176 -5.63 11.25 -0.15
C VAL A 176 -6.79 11.89 0.59
N VAL A 177 -7.59 11.03 1.24
CA VAL A 177 -8.72 11.41 2.07
C VAL A 177 -8.53 10.74 3.43
N SER A 178 -8.40 11.55 4.47
CA SER A 178 -8.26 11.06 5.83
C SER A 178 -9.18 11.82 6.78
N GLY A 179 -9.36 11.27 7.96
CA GLY A 179 -10.16 11.89 9.00
C GLY A 179 -10.40 10.92 10.14
N TRP A 180 -11.50 11.13 10.83
CA TRP A 180 -11.95 10.27 11.91
C TRP A 180 -13.48 10.17 11.94
N ALA A 181 -13.97 9.05 12.43
CA ALA A 181 -15.38 8.82 12.69
C ALA A 181 -15.52 7.92 13.92
N ALA A 182 -16.51 8.21 14.75
CA ALA A 182 -16.80 7.40 15.93
C ALA A 182 -18.30 7.41 16.22
N ASP A 183 -18.76 6.32 16.80
CA ASP A 183 -20.04 6.26 17.49
C ASP A 183 -19.76 6.46 18.99
N GLN A 184 -20.25 7.57 19.56
CA GLN A 184 -19.99 7.91 20.95
C GLN A 184 -20.64 6.91 21.92
N ASN A 185 -21.70 6.24 21.49
CA ASN A 185 -22.43 5.25 22.30
C ASN A 185 -21.77 3.85 22.23
N SER A 186 -20.79 3.68 21.34
CA SER A 186 -20.05 2.43 21.17
C SER A 186 -18.57 2.70 20.83
N SER A 187 -17.90 3.47 21.68
CA SER A 187 -16.55 4.04 21.43
C SER A 187 -15.44 2.99 21.22
N GLY A 188 -15.68 1.71 21.49
CA GLY A 188 -14.74 0.61 21.20
C GLY A 188 -14.85 0.03 19.79
N HIS A 189 -15.90 0.36 19.03
CA HIS A 189 -16.17 -0.20 17.71
C HIS A 189 -15.63 0.69 16.58
N GLN A 190 -15.20 0.04 15.49
CA GLN A 190 -14.83 0.75 14.28
C GLN A 190 -16.07 1.27 13.56
N SER A 191 -15.98 2.50 13.05
CA SER A 191 -17.04 3.12 12.25
C SER A 191 -16.86 2.83 10.77
N ARG A 192 -17.97 2.74 10.02
CA ARG A 192 -17.94 2.67 8.55
C ARG A 192 -18.04 4.08 7.97
N VAL A 193 -17.16 4.40 7.04
CA VAL A 193 -17.08 5.71 6.39
C VAL A 193 -17.24 5.54 4.89
N ALA A 194 -18.22 6.23 4.31
CA ALA A 194 -18.40 6.34 2.87
C ALA A 194 -17.61 7.54 2.34
N ILE A 195 -16.68 7.27 1.42
CA ILE A 195 -15.91 8.29 0.71
C ILE A 195 -16.39 8.30 -0.73
N SER A 196 -16.99 9.40 -1.16
CA SER A 196 -17.47 9.61 -2.52
C SER A 196 -16.53 10.55 -3.27
N ILE A 197 -15.99 10.08 -4.40
CA ILE A 197 -15.16 10.87 -5.31
C ILE A 197 -15.92 10.98 -6.63
N ASN A 198 -16.33 12.20 -7.01
CA ASN A 198 -17.14 12.48 -8.20
C ASN A 198 -18.42 11.60 -8.27
N GLY A 199 -19.03 11.31 -7.11
CA GLY A 199 -20.24 10.50 -7.01
C GLY A 199 -20.00 8.99 -6.89
N ARG A 200 -18.77 8.49 -7.14
CA ARG A 200 -18.42 7.08 -6.92
C ARG A 200 -18.01 6.86 -5.47
N THR A 201 -18.75 6.03 -4.75
CA THR A 201 -18.56 5.79 -3.32
C THR A 201 -17.75 4.53 -3.04
N THR A 202 -16.79 4.64 -2.12
CA THR A 202 -16.04 3.52 -1.53
C THR A 202 -16.22 3.55 -0.01
N ASN A 203 -16.51 2.40 0.57
CA ASN A 203 -16.66 2.27 2.02
C ASN A 203 -15.34 1.82 2.64
N VAL A 204 -14.91 2.53 3.67
CA VAL A 204 -13.75 2.16 4.49
C VAL A 204 -14.18 2.03 5.94
N THR A 205 -13.39 1.31 6.72
CA THR A 205 -13.60 1.15 8.15
C THR A 205 -12.52 1.94 8.90
N THR A 206 -12.87 2.58 10.00
CA THR A 206 -11.87 3.24 10.85
C THR A 206 -10.92 2.19 11.43
N GLY A 207 -9.65 2.54 11.58
CA GLY A 207 -8.63 1.60 12.03
C GLY A 207 -7.30 2.25 12.42
N VAL A 208 -7.19 3.57 12.25
CA VAL A 208 -6.01 4.37 12.56
C VAL A 208 -6.18 4.99 13.94
N VAL A 209 -5.13 4.97 14.76
CA VAL A 209 -5.12 5.70 16.04
C VAL A 209 -4.95 7.19 15.75
N ARG A 210 -5.81 8.03 16.32
CA ARG A 210 -5.72 9.50 16.26
C ARG A 210 -5.67 10.03 17.69
N PRO A 211 -4.48 10.05 18.34
CA PRO A 211 -4.36 10.39 19.76
C PRO A 211 -4.92 11.76 20.11
N GLU A 212 -4.78 12.73 19.21
CA GLU A 212 -5.31 14.07 19.35
C GLU A 212 -6.85 14.10 19.35
N VAL A 213 -7.47 13.32 18.46
CA VAL A 213 -8.94 13.18 18.38
C VAL A 213 -9.46 12.46 19.62
N ASN A 214 -8.80 11.37 20.02
CA ASN A 214 -9.15 10.59 21.21
C ASN A 214 -9.13 11.46 22.48
N ARG A 215 -8.12 12.31 22.62
CA ARG A 215 -8.01 13.25 23.75
C ARG A 215 -9.12 14.31 23.72
N ILE A 216 -9.35 14.97 22.58
CA ILE A 216 -10.32 16.08 22.47
C ILE A 216 -11.77 15.59 22.57
N ARG A 217 -12.06 14.43 21.98
CA ARG A 217 -13.41 13.85 21.90
C ARG A 217 -13.69 12.84 23.01
N LYS A 218 -12.72 12.64 23.92
CA LYS A 218 -12.80 11.65 25.02
C LYS A 218 -13.14 10.24 24.51
N LEU A 219 -12.54 9.86 23.39
CA LEU A 219 -12.71 8.54 22.76
C LEU A 219 -11.51 7.64 23.09
N THR A 220 -11.71 6.33 23.14
CA THR A 220 -10.66 5.31 23.27
C THR A 220 -10.66 4.43 22.02
N GLY A 221 -9.49 4.02 21.51
CA GLY A 221 -9.42 3.11 20.34
C GLY A 221 -9.04 3.76 19.00
N ARG A 222 -9.41 3.10 17.89
CA ARG A 222 -8.94 3.36 16.52
C ARG A 222 -10.03 3.98 15.65
N HIS A 223 -10.19 5.30 15.77
CA HIS A 223 -11.27 6.07 15.13
C HIS A 223 -10.87 6.81 13.86
N GLY A 224 -9.59 6.80 13.50
CA GLY A 224 -9.10 7.41 12.27
C GLY A 224 -9.32 6.52 11.06
N PHE A 225 -9.47 7.15 9.90
CA PHE A 225 -9.44 6.48 8.60
C PHE A 225 -8.46 7.19 7.66
N SER A 226 -7.91 6.43 6.71
CA SER A 226 -7.11 6.96 5.61
C SER A 226 -7.42 6.15 4.36
N PHE A 227 -7.66 6.84 3.26
CA PHE A 227 -7.99 6.27 1.97
C PHE A 227 -7.20 7.02 0.90
N ALA A 228 -6.57 6.27 0.00
CA ALA A 228 -5.89 6.86 -1.14
C ALA A 228 -6.42 6.21 -2.41
N SER A 229 -6.92 7.03 -3.34
CA SER A 229 -7.35 6.59 -4.66
C SER A 229 -6.46 7.21 -5.73
N PRO A 230 -6.07 6.46 -6.76
CA PRO A 230 -5.46 7.06 -7.95
C PRO A 230 -6.32 8.18 -8.52
N ALA A 231 -5.66 9.21 -9.04
CA ALA A 231 -6.34 10.37 -9.62
C ALA A 231 -5.63 10.88 -10.87
N GLN A 232 -6.43 11.03 -11.91
CA GLN A 232 -6.08 11.68 -13.16
C GLN A 232 -6.03 13.20 -12.97
N ALA A 233 -5.54 13.93 -13.96
CA ALA A 233 -5.61 15.38 -13.92
C ALA A 233 -7.08 15.85 -13.95
N GLY A 234 -7.44 16.80 -13.10
CA GLY A 234 -8.79 17.35 -13.07
C GLY A 234 -9.25 17.83 -11.69
N SER A 235 -10.47 18.36 -11.65
CA SER A 235 -11.13 18.76 -10.41
C SER A 235 -11.96 17.61 -9.85
N TYR A 236 -11.76 17.28 -8.58
CA TYR A 236 -12.45 16.22 -7.88
C TYR A 236 -13.35 16.79 -6.78
N ARG A 237 -14.60 16.37 -6.76
CA ARG A 237 -15.51 16.59 -5.62
C ARG A 237 -15.42 15.39 -4.69
N VAL A 238 -14.81 15.58 -3.53
CA VAL A 238 -14.65 14.57 -2.48
C VAL A 238 -15.67 14.84 -1.40
N CYS A 239 -16.54 13.89 -1.11
CA CYS A 239 -17.49 13.95 -0.02
C CYS A 239 -17.29 12.77 0.93
N VAL A 240 -17.43 13.00 2.23
CA VAL A 240 -17.27 11.96 3.24
C VAL A 240 -18.51 11.91 4.12
N SER A 241 -18.93 10.71 4.49
CA SER A 241 -20.06 10.48 5.39
C SER A 241 -19.83 9.27 6.28
N VAL A 242 -20.39 9.29 7.49
CA VAL A 242 -20.41 8.12 8.39
C VAL A 242 -21.66 7.30 8.10
N LEU A 243 -21.47 6.00 7.90
CA LEU A 243 -22.55 5.05 7.64
C LEU A 243 -23.10 4.47 8.95
N PRO A 244 -24.40 4.19 9.01
CA PRO A 244 -25.02 3.61 10.21
C PRO A 244 -24.50 2.20 10.50
N LEU A 245 -24.33 1.86 11.79
CA LEU A 245 -23.94 0.50 12.23
C LEU A 245 -25.14 -0.45 12.38
N GLY A 246 -26.36 0.08 12.54
CA GLY A 246 -27.60 -0.72 12.63
C GLY A 246 -28.90 0.06 12.33
N GLY A 247 -28.80 1.28 11.76
CA GLY A 247 -29.93 2.14 11.38
C GLY A 247 -29.89 2.58 9.90
N THR A 248 -30.68 3.58 9.50
CA THR A 248 -30.78 4.06 8.10
C THR A 248 -30.13 5.42 7.83
N ARG A 249 -29.75 6.16 8.88
CA ARG A 249 -29.29 7.55 8.73
C ARG A 249 -27.78 7.61 8.51
N THR A 250 -27.38 8.19 7.38
CA THR A 250 -25.99 8.53 7.06
C THR A 250 -25.68 9.95 7.53
N VAL A 251 -24.55 10.17 8.21
CA VAL A 251 -24.13 11.50 8.68
C VAL A 251 -23.11 12.09 7.71
N ALA A 252 -23.47 13.16 7.01
CA ALA A 252 -22.54 13.86 6.12
C ALA A 252 -21.50 14.65 6.91
N LEU A 253 -20.22 14.37 6.69
CA LEU A 253 -19.12 15.07 7.36
C LEU A 253 -18.62 16.28 6.57
N GLY A 254 -18.85 16.29 5.25
CA GLY A 254 -18.56 17.44 4.39
C GLY A 254 -18.11 17.05 2.99
N CYS A 255 -18.02 18.07 2.13
CA CYS A 255 -17.49 17.94 0.78
C CYS A 255 -16.41 18.99 0.53
N SER A 256 -15.38 18.63 -0.21
CA SER A 256 -14.30 19.50 -0.65
C SER A 256 -14.04 19.33 -2.14
N ARG A 257 -13.51 20.37 -2.78
CA ARG A 257 -12.94 20.25 -4.13
C ARG A 257 -11.42 20.11 -4.01
N VAL A 258 -10.85 19.14 -4.72
CA VAL A 258 -9.41 18.93 -4.83
C VAL A 258 -9.01 19.05 -6.28
N GLN A 259 -8.00 19.85 -6.56
CA GLN A 259 -7.43 19.95 -7.90
C GLN A 259 -6.24 19.00 -8.02
N ALA A 260 -6.30 18.07 -8.97
CA ALA A 260 -5.17 17.27 -9.39
C ALA A 260 -4.55 17.91 -10.64
N PRO A 261 -3.30 18.39 -10.59
CA PRO A 261 -2.62 18.88 -11.77
C PRO A 261 -2.25 17.73 -12.71
N ALA A 262 -2.00 18.09 -13.96
CA ALA A 262 -1.39 17.18 -14.91
C ALA A 262 0.11 17.07 -14.65
N VAL A 263 0.60 15.86 -14.43
CA VAL A 263 1.96 15.54 -14.00
C VAL A 263 2.41 14.21 -14.62
N VAL A 264 3.71 14.05 -14.75
CA VAL A 264 4.33 12.81 -15.23
C VAL A 264 4.91 12.06 -14.06
N PHE A 265 4.53 10.79 -13.94
CA PHE A 265 5.06 9.86 -12.94
C PHE A 265 6.04 8.91 -13.60
N GLY A 266 6.96 8.39 -12.80
CA GLY A 266 7.82 7.32 -13.22
C GLY A 266 8.86 6.97 -12.18
N ASP A 267 9.48 5.83 -12.39
CA ASP A 267 10.65 5.37 -11.66
C ASP A 267 11.55 4.58 -12.61
N ASP A 268 12.84 4.53 -12.30
CA ASP A 268 13.85 3.84 -13.09
C ASP A 268 14.70 2.86 -12.26
N LEU A 269 14.86 1.66 -12.79
CA LEU A 269 15.90 0.72 -12.41
C LEU A 269 16.95 0.68 -13.51
N VAL A 270 18.02 1.43 -13.27
CA VAL A 270 19.20 1.44 -14.14
C VAL A 270 20.31 0.64 -13.49
N TYR A 271 20.83 -0.36 -14.21
CA TYR A 271 21.94 -1.22 -13.78
C TYR A 271 22.84 -1.60 -14.97
N GLN A 272 24.11 -1.90 -14.67
CA GLN A 272 25.10 -2.31 -15.66
C GLN A 272 25.18 -3.84 -15.77
N SER A 273 25.36 -4.34 -16.99
CA SER A 273 25.59 -5.75 -17.29
C SER A 273 26.47 -5.86 -18.53
N PHE A 274 27.64 -6.49 -18.42
CA PHE A 274 28.54 -6.77 -19.56
C PHE A 274 28.89 -5.54 -20.43
N GLY A 275 29.29 -4.43 -19.81
CA GLY A 275 29.60 -3.19 -20.54
C GLY A 275 28.41 -2.51 -21.21
N ARG A 276 27.20 -2.98 -20.94
CA ARG A 276 25.93 -2.35 -21.32
C ARG A 276 25.22 -1.85 -20.08
N VAL A 277 24.36 -0.85 -20.28
CA VAL A 277 23.40 -0.43 -19.27
C VAL A 277 22.01 -0.90 -19.68
N VAL A 278 21.28 -1.49 -18.73
CA VAL A 278 19.86 -1.80 -18.88
C VAL A 278 19.10 -0.70 -18.17
N VAL A 279 18.24 -0.01 -18.92
CA VAL A 279 17.31 0.98 -18.40
C VAL A 279 15.93 0.33 -18.39
N ALA A 280 15.52 -0.19 -17.23
CA ALA A 280 14.18 -0.69 -17.02
C ALA A 280 13.40 0.37 -16.23
N ALA A 281 12.31 0.89 -16.78
CA ALA A 281 11.58 1.98 -16.15
C ALA A 281 10.08 1.79 -16.29
N TRP A 282 9.32 2.59 -15.57
CA TRP A 282 7.93 2.85 -15.90
C TRP A 282 7.67 4.34 -15.85
N ALA A 283 6.74 4.81 -16.67
CA ALA A 283 6.27 6.19 -16.63
C ALA A 283 4.88 6.33 -17.24
N PHE A 284 4.11 7.33 -16.78
CA PHE A 284 2.83 7.70 -17.38
C PHE A 284 2.48 9.16 -17.11
N ASP A 285 1.61 9.72 -17.94
CA ASP A 285 1.03 11.06 -17.78
C ASP A 285 -0.39 10.93 -17.21
N ASN A 286 -0.65 11.47 -16.02
CA ASN A 286 -1.96 11.31 -15.38
C ASN A 286 -3.08 12.10 -16.08
N ALA A 287 -2.78 13.03 -16.99
CA ALA A 287 -3.80 13.66 -17.84
C ALA A 287 -4.21 12.75 -19.02
N MET A 288 -3.36 11.82 -19.42
CA MET A 288 -3.60 10.90 -20.54
C MET A 288 -3.15 9.48 -20.17
N PRO A 289 -3.73 8.87 -19.11
CA PRO A 289 -3.20 7.65 -18.49
C PRO A 289 -3.32 6.41 -19.37
N ASN A 290 -4.04 6.45 -20.49
CA ASN A 290 -4.14 5.33 -21.43
C ASN A 290 -3.12 5.41 -22.57
N HIS A 291 -2.34 6.49 -22.63
CA HIS A 291 -1.34 6.73 -23.66
C HIS A 291 0.05 6.51 -23.08
N SER A 292 0.93 5.91 -23.86
CA SER A 292 2.34 5.75 -23.48
C SER A 292 3.07 7.09 -23.60
N VAL A 293 4.03 7.28 -22.71
CA VAL A 293 4.87 8.48 -22.64
C VAL A 293 6.25 8.22 -23.25
N ASN A 294 6.93 9.28 -23.67
CA ASN A 294 8.32 9.18 -24.11
C ASN A 294 9.24 9.13 -22.88
N VAL A 295 10.21 8.22 -22.88
CA VAL A 295 11.30 8.15 -21.92
C VAL A 295 12.59 8.46 -22.64
N VAL A 296 13.26 9.48 -22.13
CA VAL A 296 14.51 10.01 -22.66
C VAL A 296 15.63 9.51 -21.79
N THR A 297 16.50 8.69 -22.36
CA THR A 297 17.77 8.30 -21.75
C THR A 297 18.89 9.13 -22.35
N THR A 298 19.66 9.83 -21.52
CA THR A 298 20.84 10.56 -21.97
C THR A 298 22.10 9.86 -21.47
N ILE A 299 22.98 9.46 -22.37
CA ILE A 299 24.26 8.79 -22.06
C ILE A 299 25.40 9.71 -22.48
N ASN A 300 26.14 10.25 -21.51
CA ASN A 300 27.22 11.21 -21.74
C ASN A 300 26.80 12.43 -22.59
N GLY A 301 25.56 12.90 -22.43
CA GLY A 301 24.99 14.00 -23.22
C GLY A 301 24.34 13.57 -24.53
N VAL A 302 24.51 12.32 -24.98
CA VAL A 302 23.84 11.79 -26.17
C VAL A 302 22.44 11.32 -25.81
N ARG A 303 21.44 11.83 -26.53
CA ARG A 303 20.02 11.56 -26.30
C ARG A 303 19.57 10.27 -27.00
N HIS A 304 18.79 9.47 -26.29
CA HIS A 304 18.08 8.29 -26.81
C HIS A 304 16.63 8.36 -26.35
N ASP A 305 15.70 8.37 -27.30
CA ASP A 305 14.27 8.39 -27.06
C ASP A 305 13.70 6.97 -27.17
N ALA A 306 12.77 6.63 -26.29
CA ALA A 306 12.07 5.36 -26.31
C ALA A 306 10.68 5.49 -25.70
N THR A 307 9.72 4.71 -26.16
CA THR A 307 8.34 4.78 -25.67
C THR A 307 8.13 3.81 -24.50
N ALA A 308 7.50 4.27 -23.42
CA ALA A 308 7.10 3.41 -22.30
C ALA A 308 5.83 2.59 -22.66
N ASP A 309 5.92 1.70 -23.65
CA ASP A 309 4.81 0.98 -24.26
C ASP A 309 4.74 -0.52 -23.87
N ARG A 310 5.56 -0.96 -22.93
CA ARG A 310 5.55 -2.34 -22.43
C ARG A 310 4.54 -2.52 -21.32
N ALA A 311 4.09 -3.76 -21.15
CA ALA A 311 3.20 -4.12 -20.07
C ALA A 311 3.89 -3.90 -18.72
N SER A 312 3.24 -3.11 -17.84
CA SER A 312 3.66 -2.89 -16.47
C SER A 312 2.54 -3.32 -15.52
N GLY A 313 2.11 -4.58 -15.63
CA GLY A 313 0.89 -5.09 -14.98
C GLY A 313 0.85 -4.86 -13.46
N THR A 314 2.00 -4.74 -12.81
CA THR A 314 2.12 -4.38 -11.39
C THR A 314 1.80 -2.91 -11.13
N VAL A 315 2.32 -1.98 -11.95
CA VAL A 315 2.09 -0.54 -11.81
C VAL A 315 0.63 -0.19 -12.05
N ASN A 316 0.03 -0.71 -13.13
CA ASN A 316 -1.38 -0.48 -13.43
C ASN A 316 -2.31 -0.91 -12.30
N ARG A 317 -2.01 -2.07 -11.69
CA ARG A 317 -2.78 -2.62 -10.57
C ARG A 317 -2.60 -1.80 -9.30
N MET A 318 -1.36 -1.44 -8.95
CA MET A 318 -1.06 -0.63 -7.76
C MET A 318 -1.64 0.79 -7.86
N LEU A 319 -1.56 1.38 -9.04
CA LEU A 319 -2.00 2.73 -9.32
C LEU A 319 -3.40 2.79 -9.94
N GLY A 320 -4.14 1.69 -10.05
CA GLY A 320 -5.50 1.67 -10.60
C GLY A 320 -5.67 2.43 -11.93
N ILE A 321 -4.67 2.37 -12.81
CA ILE A 321 -4.66 2.98 -14.14
C ILE A 321 -4.64 1.90 -15.22
N SER A 322 -5.21 2.19 -16.39
CA SER A 322 -5.11 1.37 -17.60
C SER A 322 -3.96 1.85 -18.49
N GLY A 323 -3.68 1.16 -19.60
CA GLY A 323 -2.61 1.53 -20.55
C GLY A 323 -1.33 0.70 -20.42
N ARG A 324 -0.30 1.07 -21.18
CA ARG A 324 1.03 0.45 -21.12
C ARG A 324 2.04 1.54 -20.76
N HIS A 325 2.79 1.25 -19.70
CA HIS A 325 3.61 2.24 -18.99
C HIS A 325 5.04 1.77 -18.72
N GLY A 326 5.40 0.57 -19.17
CA GLY A 326 6.72 -0.02 -18.91
C GLY A 326 7.71 0.27 -20.04
N LEU A 327 8.99 0.27 -19.71
CA LEU A 327 10.12 0.42 -20.64
C LEU A 327 11.21 -0.58 -20.24
N ARG A 328 11.91 -1.17 -21.21
CA ARG A 328 13.20 -1.82 -20.95
C ARG A 328 14.13 -1.76 -22.15
N GLU A 329 15.08 -0.85 -22.10
CA GLU A 329 16.08 -0.61 -23.14
C GLU A 329 17.48 -1.05 -22.70
N VAL A 330 18.33 -1.35 -23.68
CA VAL A 330 19.73 -1.75 -23.44
C VAL A 330 20.65 -0.92 -24.31
N TYR A 331 21.60 -0.23 -23.70
CA TYR A 331 22.55 0.63 -24.39
C TYR A 331 23.98 0.19 -24.14
N GLY A 332 24.83 0.29 -25.16
CA GLY A 332 26.28 0.11 -25.00
C GLY A 332 26.90 1.29 -24.24
N LEU A 333 27.85 1.01 -23.36
CA LEU A 333 28.64 2.04 -22.68
C LEU A 333 30.05 2.07 -23.27
N ARG A 334 30.65 3.28 -23.33
CA ARG A 334 32.06 3.41 -23.70
C ARG A 334 32.96 3.04 -22.52
N THR A 335 34.22 2.73 -22.80
CA THR A 335 35.23 2.57 -21.75
C THR A 335 35.36 3.84 -20.88
N GLY A 336 35.59 3.63 -19.59
CA GLY A 336 35.74 4.69 -18.59
C GLY A 336 34.41 5.12 -17.98
N ARG A 337 34.36 6.37 -17.50
CA ARG A 337 33.20 6.94 -16.80
C ARG A 337 32.08 7.29 -17.77
N ASN A 338 30.89 6.74 -17.52
CA ASN A 338 29.65 7.02 -18.25
C ASN A 338 28.61 7.61 -17.30
N THR A 339 27.96 8.71 -17.69
CA THR A 339 26.81 9.25 -16.95
C THR A 339 25.54 8.93 -17.72
N VAL A 340 24.60 8.25 -17.06
CA VAL A 340 23.31 7.84 -17.64
C VAL A 340 22.20 8.54 -16.86
N CYS A 341 21.43 9.40 -17.52
CA CYS A 341 20.30 10.10 -16.94
C CYS A 341 19.00 9.66 -17.62
N VAL A 342 17.94 9.47 -16.84
CA VAL A 342 16.63 9.05 -17.37
C VAL A 342 15.57 10.08 -16.98
N GLN A 343 14.74 10.46 -17.95
CA GLN A 343 13.62 11.37 -17.75
C GLN A 343 12.39 10.86 -18.52
N ALA A 344 11.21 11.06 -17.96
CA ALA A 344 9.94 10.82 -18.65
C ALA A 344 9.33 12.14 -19.12
N GLN A 345 8.82 12.16 -20.35
CA GLN A 345 8.14 13.30 -20.95
C GLN A 345 6.68 12.95 -21.18
N GLY A 346 5.77 13.77 -20.65
CA GLY A 346 4.33 13.57 -20.77
C GLY A 346 3.88 13.57 -22.23
N VAL A 347 2.67 13.10 -22.50
CA VAL A 347 2.18 12.89 -23.89
C VAL A 347 2.18 14.18 -24.71
N SER A 348 1.94 15.32 -24.05
CA SER A 348 2.00 16.65 -24.67
C SER A 348 3.42 17.21 -24.85
N GLY A 349 4.46 16.53 -24.36
CA GLY A 349 5.86 16.98 -24.36
C GLY A 349 6.19 18.09 -23.35
N ASN A 350 5.19 18.86 -22.91
CA ASN A 350 5.37 20.07 -22.09
C ASN A 350 5.63 19.80 -20.60
N ARG A 351 5.63 18.54 -20.18
CA ARG A 351 5.88 18.12 -18.79
C ARG A 351 6.98 17.10 -18.78
N VAL A 352 8.02 17.34 -17.97
CA VAL A 352 9.17 16.44 -17.84
C VAL A 352 9.36 16.06 -16.39
N LYS A 353 9.52 14.77 -16.12
CA LYS A 353 9.88 14.22 -14.83
C LYS A 353 11.26 13.59 -14.92
N SER A 354 12.22 14.13 -14.18
CA SER A 354 13.52 13.46 -14.00
C SER A 354 13.34 12.23 -13.11
N LEU A 355 13.85 11.09 -13.55
CA LEU A 355 13.87 9.83 -12.78
C LEU A 355 15.19 9.68 -12.02
N GLY A 356 16.30 10.11 -12.63
CA GLY A 356 17.58 10.22 -11.93
C GLY A 356 18.77 10.15 -12.88
N CYS A 357 19.97 10.29 -12.32
CA CYS A 357 21.22 10.06 -13.02
C CYS A 357 22.09 9.09 -12.22
N LYS A 358 22.73 8.14 -12.91
CA LYS A 358 23.71 7.22 -12.34
C LYS A 358 25.01 7.25 -13.14
N VAL A 359 26.11 6.98 -12.45
CA VAL A 359 27.44 6.90 -13.05
C VAL A 359 27.89 5.45 -13.10
N PHE A 360 28.33 4.99 -14.27
CA PHE A 360 28.86 3.65 -14.51
C PHE A 360 30.29 3.74 -15.02
N ASN A 361 31.17 2.90 -14.49
CA ASN A 361 32.55 2.80 -14.95
C ASN A 361 32.73 1.48 -15.68
N VAL A 362 33.17 1.56 -16.94
CA VAL A 362 33.45 0.38 -17.76
C VAL A 362 34.96 0.20 -17.83
N ALA A 363 35.47 -0.90 -17.28
CA ALA A 363 36.90 -1.22 -17.31
C ALA A 363 37.34 -1.72 -18.70
N LEU A 364 38.62 -1.54 -19.04
CA LEU A 364 39.20 -2.27 -20.17
C LEU A 364 39.44 -3.74 -19.77
N PRO A 365 39.44 -4.67 -20.75
CA PRO A 365 39.93 -6.02 -20.54
C PRO A 365 41.36 -6.02 -19.97
N VAL A 366 41.66 -6.99 -19.12
CA VAL A 366 42.95 -7.17 -18.46
C VAL A 366 43.56 -8.48 -18.94
N GLY A 367 44.88 -8.55 -19.06
CA GLY A 367 45.55 -9.78 -19.43
C GLY A 367 47.06 -9.67 -19.38
N GLY A 368 47.72 -10.82 -19.52
CA GLY A 368 49.16 -10.95 -19.60
C GLY A 368 49.53 -12.04 -20.60
N VAL A 369 50.67 -11.87 -21.25
CA VAL A 369 51.20 -12.83 -22.23
C VAL A 369 52.56 -13.31 -21.75
N SER A 370 52.69 -14.62 -21.57
CA SER A 370 53.96 -15.27 -21.25
C SER A 370 54.96 -15.09 -22.40
N PRO A 371 56.28 -15.27 -22.15
CA PRO A 371 57.27 -15.24 -23.20
C PRO A 371 56.89 -16.17 -24.37
N VAL A 372 57.00 -15.64 -25.60
CA VAL A 372 56.73 -16.41 -26.82
C VAL A 372 57.92 -17.32 -27.08
N THR A 373 57.66 -18.61 -27.23
CA THR A 373 58.69 -19.60 -27.59
C THR A 373 58.57 -19.93 -29.07
N VAL A 374 59.71 -20.01 -29.77
CA VAL A 374 59.74 -20.33 -31.20
C VAL A 374 60.55 -21.61 -31.39
N SER A 375 59.97 -22.58 -32.09
CA SER A 375 60.63 -23.83 -32.48
C SER A 375 60.39 -24.07 -33.97
N GLY A 376 61.47 -23.99 -34.76
CA GLY A 376 61.37 -23.88 -36.21
C GLY A 376 60.43 -22.74 -36.60
N ARG A 377 59.43 -23.04 -37.44
CA ARG A 377 58.44 -22.03 -37.88
C ARG A 377 57.21 -21.93 -36.99
N THR A 378 57.22 -22.50 -35.78
CA THR A 378 56.06 -22.48 -34.88
C THR A 378 56.32 -21.58 -33.69
N ALA A 379 55.52 -20.52 -33.54
CA ALA A 379 55.47 -19.72 -32.32
C ALA A 379 54.39 -20.28 -31.38
N LYS A 380 54.78 -20.62 -30.15
CA LYS A 380 53.87 -21.00 -29.06
C LYS A 380 53.83 -19.89 -28.02
N LEU A 381 52.63 -19.56 -27.57
CA LEU A 381 52.40 -18.61 -26.49
C LEU A 381 51.25 -19.05 -25.62
N SER A 382 51.33 -18.63 -24.37
CA SER A 382 50.27 -18.76 -23.39
C SER A 382 50.11 -17.45 -22.63
N GLY A 383 49.04 -17.36 -21.84
CA GLY A 383 48.81 -16.23 -20.97
C GLY A 383 47.42 -16.28 -20.39
N PHE A 384 46.97 -15.14 -19.90
CA PHE A 384 45.62 -14.98 -19.39
C PHE A 384 44.97 -13.72 -19.95
N GLY A 385 43.65 -13.70 -19.99
CA GLY A 385 42.89 -12.50 -20.32
C GLY A 385 41.45 -12.61 -19.87
N TYR A 386 40.96 -11.58 -19.18
CA TYR A 386 39.58 -11.51 -18.73
C TYR A 386 39.02 -10.09 -18.84
N ASP A 387 37.70 -10.00 -19.01
CA ASP A 387 36.96 -8.76 -18.99
C ASP A 387 36.41 -8.49 -17.58
N PRO A 388 36.88 -7.46 -16.85
CA PRO A 388 36.39 -7.18 -15.49
C PRO A 388 34.90 -6.85 -15.44
N ASN A 389 34.30 -6.42 -16.56
CA ASN A 389 32.86 -6.17 -16.64
C ASN A 389 32.04 -7.46 -16.80
N ALA A 390 32.72 -8.62 -16.89
CA ALA A 390 32.19 -9.93 -17.24
C ALA A 390 33.04 -11.07 -16.68
N SER A 391 33.51 -10.96 -15.43
CA SER A 391 34.51 -11.88 -14.85
C SER A 391 34.08 -13.35 -14.80
N SER A 392 32.77 -13.65 -14.87
CA SER A 392 32.24 -15.00 -14.92
C SER A 392 32.08 -15.57 -16.34
N VAL A 393 32.64 -14.92 -17.36
CA VAL A 393 32.49 -15.30 -18.77
C VAL A 393 33.87 -15.51 -19.42
N THR A 394 34.00 -16.58 -20.19
CA THR A 394 35.18 -16.83 -21.04
C THR A 394 35.39 -15.65 -21.99
N THR A 395 36.57 -15.05 -21.93
CA THR A 395 36.94 -13.90 -22.76
C THR A 395 37.68 -14.37 -24.00
N SER A 396 37.69 -13.60 -25.08
CA SER A 396 38.46 -13.93 -26.29
C SER A 396 39.77 -13.15 -26.36
N MET A 397 40.82 -13.81 -26.83
CA MET A 397 42.11 -13.22 -27.12
C MET A 397 42.27 -13.12 -28.63
N ARG A 398 42.56 -11.93 -29.13
CA ARG A 398 42.82 -11.68 -30.55
C ARG A 398 44.32 -11.56 -30.77
N LEU A 399 44.89 -12.50 -31.51
CA LEU A 399 46.28 -12.55 -31.91
C LEU A 399 46.38 -12.09 -33.36
N VAL A 400 47.22 -11.12 -33.64
CA VAL A 400 47.45 -10.58 -34.98
C VAL A 400 48.89 -10.90 -35.39
N LEU A 401 49.05 -11.80 -36.34
CA LEU A 401 50.35 -12.23 -36.89
C LEU A 401 50.49 -11.73 -38.33
N ASN A 402 51.38 -10.76 -38.57
CA ASN A 402 51.59 -10.16 -39.91
C ASN A 402 50.28 -9.75 -40.61
N ARG A 403 49.35 -9.15 -39.86
CA ARG A 403 47.98 -8.77 -40.26
C ARG A 403 46.95 -9.92 -40.31
N SER A 404 47.36 -11.18 -40.22
CA SER A 404 46.43 -12.31 -40.07
C SER A 404 45.87 -12.35 -38.64
N VAL A 405 44.56 -12.54 -38.50
CA VAL A 405 43.89 -12.53 -37.21
C VAL A 405 43.54 -13.96 -36.78
N HIS A 406 43.93 -14.31 -35.55
CA HIS A 406 43.54 -15.53 -34.87
C HIS A 406 42.82 -15.18 -33.57
N VAL A 407 41.73 -15.88 -33.27
CA VAL A 407 40.99 -15.69 -32.01
C VAL A 407 41.02 -16.98 -31.23
N VAL A 408 41.44 -16.91 -29.97
CA VAL A 408 41.47 -18.06 -29.05
C VAL A 408 40.73 -17.70 -27.77
N PRO A 409 40.03 -18.65 -27.13
CA PRO A 409 39.37 -18.41 -25.85
C PRO A 409 40.40 -18.35 -24.71
N ALA A 410 40.18 -17.43 -23.78
CA ALA A 410 40.77 -17.39 -22.45
C ALA A 410 39.76 -17.96 -21.45
N SER A 411 39.84 -19.27 -21.23
CA SER A 411 38.79 -20.09 -20.62
C SER A 411 38.81 -20.07 -19.10
N LEU A 412 37.62 -20.13 -18.50
CA LEU A 412 37.43 -20.33 -17.07
C LEU A 412 37.97 -21.71 -16.61
N PRO A 413 38.37 -21.86 -15.33
CA PRO A 413 38.31 -20.86 -14.25
C PRO A 413 39.50 -19.88 -14.19
N GLY A 414 40.61 -20.18 -14.88
CA GLY A 414 41.85 -19.38 -14.81
C GLY A 414 41.91 -18.19 -15.78
N HIS A 415 40.94 -18.08 -16.70
CA HIS A 415 41.00 -17.16 -17.84
C HIS A 415 42.27 -17.33 -18.67
N GLU A 416 42.73 -18.57 -18.80
CA GLU A 416 43.98 -18.89 -19.48
C GLU A 416 43.74 -19.20 -20.95
N PHE A 417 44.71 -18.84 -21.79
CA PHE A 417 44.73 -19.21 -23.20
C PHE A 417 46.08 -19.80 -23.57
N THR A 418 46.06 -20.69 -24.57
CA THR A 418 47.24 -21.16 -25.27
C THR A 418 47.01 -21.04 -26.78
N ALA A 419 48.06 -20.76 -27.53
CA ALA A 419 48.00 -20.68 -28.98
C ALA A 419 49.31 -21.13 -29.61
N ALA A 420 49.21 -21.69 -30.81
CA ALA A 420 50.33 -21.97 -31.69
C ALA A 420 50.05 -21.35 -33.07
N MET A 421 51.02 -20.67 -33.65
CA MET A 421 50.89 -20.03 -34.95
C MET A 421 52.11 -20.32 -35.82
N ILE A 422 51.88 -20.45 -37.13
CA ILE A 422 52.94 -20.70 -38.10
C ILE A 422 53.51 -19.37 -38.59
N LEU A 423 54.81 -19.19 -38.40
CA LEU A 423 55.57 -18.02 -38.80
C LEU A 423 55.99 -18.09 -40.28
N LYS A 424 56.02 -16.92 -40.93
CA LYS A 424 56.76 -16.73 -42.19
C LYS A 424 58.26 -16.76 -41.90
N LYS A 425 59.08 -17.14 -42.88
CA LYS A 425 60.54 -17.10 -42.76
C LYS A 425 60.99 -15.66 -42.44
N GLY A 426 61.83 -15.49 -41.43
CA GLY A 426 62.36 -14.18 -41.02
C GLY A 426 61.50 -13.51 -39.95
N ALA A 427 61.43 -12.18 -39.98
CA ALA A 427 60.76 -11.36 -38.96
C ALA A 427 59.23 -11.38 -39.13
N ASN A 428 58.51 -11.61 -38.03
CA ASN A 428 57.05 -11.62 -37.97
C ASN A 428 56.56 -10.69 -36.87
N GLN A 429 55.60 -9.81 -37.16
CA GLN A 429 54.96 -8.98 -36.15
C GLN A 429 53.81 -9.74 -35.51
N LEU A 430 53.90 -9.95 -34.19
CA LEU A 430 52.86 -10.58 -33.37
C LEU A 430 52.34 -9.58 -32.34
N CYS A 431 51.07 -9.18 -32.48
CA CYS A 431 50.36 -8.43 -31.45
C CYS A 431 49.28 -9.29 -30.78
N VAL A 432 49.10 -9.16 -29.47
CA VAL A 432 48.06 -9.87 -28.71
C VAL A 432 47.16 -8.86 -28.01
N TYR A 433 45.86 -9.02 -28.18
CA TYR A 433 44.83 -8.18 -27.58
C TYR A 433 43.91 -9.01 -26.69
N ALA A 434 43.59 -8.51 -25.51
CA ALA A 434 42.43 -8.96 -24.76
C ALA A 434 41.18 -8.26 -25.33
N MET A 435 40.23 -9.04 -25.83
CA MET A 435 38.93 -8.54 -26.27
C MET A 435 38.03 -8.46 -25.05
N GLY A 436 37.07 -7.53 -25.00
CA GLY A 436 36.02 -7.66 -24.00
C GLY A 436 34.79 -8.34 -24.56
N THR A 437 33.94 -8.80 -23.66
CA THR A 437 32.90 -9.80 -23.93
C THR A 437 31.75 -9.27 -24.76
N VAL A 438 31.43 -7.96 -24.68
CA VAL A 438 30.37 -7.35 -25.50
C VAL A 438 30.64 -5.87 -25.79
N GLY A 439 31.04 -5.53 -27.03
CA GLY A 439 31.07 -4.14 -27.52
C GLY A 439 31.99 -3.17 -26.78
N VAL A 440 32.76 -3.66 -25.82
CA VAL A 440 33.79 -2.89 -25.10
C VAL A 440 35.08 -2.87 -25.90
N ALA A 441 35.88 -1.81 -25.71
CA ALA A 441 37.17 -1.67 -26.39
C ALA A 441 38.12 -2.83 -26.07
N SER A 442 38.91 -3.25 -27.06
CA SER A 442 39.98 -4.24 -26.88
C SER A 442 41.23 -3.57 -26.31
N ARG A 443 41.96 -4.26 -25.44
CA ARG A 443 43.24 -3.80 -24.91
C ARG A 443 44.40 -4.51 -25.60
N LEU A 444 45.35 -3.76 -26.16
CA LEU A 444 46.63 -4.31 -26.59
C LEU A 444 47.43 -4.73 -25.34
N LEU A 445 47.82 -6.00 -25.26
CA LEU A 445 48.63 -6.53 -24.16
C LEU A 445 50.12 -6.48 -24.50
N THR A 446 50.47 -6.88 -25.72
CA THR A 446 51.84 -6.83 -26.22
C THR A 446 51.83 -6.75 -27.74
N CYS A 447 52.81 -6.08 -28.34
CA CYS A 447 53.14 -6.26 -29.74
C CYS A 447 54.66 -6.31 -29.89
N ARG A 448 55.16 -7.35 -30.56
CA ARG A 448 56.59 -7.61 -30.71
C ARG A 448 56.92 -8.30 -32.04
N THR A 449 58.17 -8.17 -32.45
CA THR A 449 58.71 -8.94 -33.57
C THR A 449 59.23 -10.28 -33.06
N VAL A 450 58.86 -11.37 -33.72
CA VAL A 450 59.34 -12.74 -33.48
C VAL A 450 59.94 -13.30 -34.77
N THR A 451 61.09 -13.95 -34.66
CA THR A 451 61.85 -14.47 -35.82
C THR A 451 61.78 -15.99 -35.84
N SER A 452 61.48 -16.56 -37.01
CA SER A 452 61.38 -18.01 -37.25
C SER A 452 62.70 -18.68 -37.57
#